data_AF-A0A9P8VRP3-F1
#
_entry.id   AF-A0A9P8VRP3-F1
#
_cell.length_a   1.000
_cell.length_b   1.000
_cell.length_c   1.000
_cell.angle_alpha   90.00
_cell.angle_beta   90.00
_cell.angle_gamma   90.00
#
_symmetry.space_group_name_H-M   'P 1'
#
loop_
_entity.id
_entity.type
_entity.pdbx_description
1 polymer ?
#
loop_
_entity_poly.entity_id
_entity_poly.type
_entity_poly.pdbx_seq_one_letter_code
_entity_poly.pdbx_strand_id
1 'polypeptide(L)'
;MTANNVPELHYHTTLTVIDYHEDPSGAMRSVYVLGTHSTLEAAKAFATSALQELNYEPNDFAEYAVRSAEPWKHGDGVLVFARAPAGQVFLIGIDTTPNNESLPASPEGAVVLPQGTDLLHYVLQTTIDYNQDRTGSVQSTEIEGSYIHRADAWAAARKCLDPEQFVEYDVRDSEEMAGQWPFGEDVVAHAVAETGQNYIVAVRTVPGAHKRHGKKG
;
A
#
# COMPACT_ATOMS: atom_id res chain seq x y z
N MET A 1 35.17 5.24 9.61
CA MET A 1 33.99 4.52 10.13
C MET A 1 32.79 5.37 9.83
N THR A 2 32.11 5.12 8.72
CA THR A 2 30.84 5.79 8.41
C THR A 2 29.81 5.24 9.39
N ALA A 3 29.25 6.10 10.24
CA ALA A 3 28.06 5.75 10.99
C ALA A 3 27.02 5.29 9.96
N ASN A 4 26.56 4.05 10.05
CA ASN A 4 25.41 3.62 9.27
C ASN A 4 24.25 4.50 9.74
N ASN A 5 23.81 5.43 8.88
CA ASN A 5 22.67 6.27 9.16
C ASN A 5 21.42 5.39 9.09
N VAL A 6 21.04 4.81 10.21
CA VAL A 6 19.83 3.99 10.33
C VAL A 6 18.70 4.93 10.74
N PRO A 7 17.77 5.28 9.84
CA PRO A 7 16.63 6.12 10.18
C PRO A 7 15.69 5.36 11.12
N GLU A 8 15.00 6.09 12.00
CA GLU A 8 13.97 5.50 12.87
C GLU A 8 12.70 5.13 12.09
N LEU A 9 12.44 5.84 10.98
CA LEU A 9 11.23 5.73 10.18
C LEU A 9 11.55 5.41 8.72
N HIS A 10 10.63 4.71 8.07
CA HIS A 10 10.56 4.56 6.63
C HIS A 10 9.33 5.26 6.07
N TYR A 11 9.50 5.82 4.88
CA TYR A 11 8.45 6.49 4.12
C TYR A 11 8.19 5.68 2.85
N HIS A 12 6.95 5.25 2.66
CA HIS A 12 6.57 4.36 1.58
C HIS A 12 5.72 5.12 0.57
N THR A 13 6.18 5.21 -0.67
CA THR A 13 5.35 5.77 -1.73
C THR A 13 4.33 4.72 -2.14
N THR A 14 3.05 5.06 -2.07
CA THR A 14 1.95 4.16 -2.42
C THR A 14 1.21 4.62 -3.67
N LEU A 15 0.65 3.66 -4.42
CA LEU A 15 -0.29 3.88 -5.50
C LEU A 15 -1.61 3.20 -5.15
N THR A 16 -2.68 3.98 -5.08
CA THR A 16 -4.05 3.48 -5.07
C THR A 16 -4.65 3.62 -6.45
N VAL A 17 -5.08 2.51 -7.04
CA VAL A 17 -5.83 2.48 -8.31
C VAL A 17 -7.29 2.19 -7.99
N ILE A 18 -8.20 3.05 -8.44
CA ILE A 18 -9.65 2.87 -8.33
C ILE A 18 -10.21 2.71 -9.74
N ASP A 19 -10.92 1.60 -9.99
CA ASP A 19 -11.47 1.30 -11.31
C ASP A 19 -12.97 1.63 -11.40
N TYR A 20 -13.29 2.88 -11.73
CA TYR A 20 -14.68 3.31 -11.91
C TYR A 20 -15.35 2.77 -13.19
N HIS A 21 -14.59 2.16 -14.10
CA HIS A 21 -15.14 1.54 -15.29
C HIS A 21 -15.71 0.15 -14.96
N GLU A 22 -14.96 -0.65 -14.21
CA GLU A 22 -15.42 -1.96 -13.74
C GLU A 22 -16.40 -1.86 -12.57
N ASP A 23 -16.15 -0.94 -11.62
CA ASP A 23 -17.01 -0.69 -10.48
C ASP A 23 -17.29 0.80 -10.27
N PRO A 24 -18.44 1.31 -10.76
CA PRO A 24 -18.82 2.70 -10.61
C PRO A 24 -18.92 3.20 -9.16
N SER A 25 -19.02 2.31 -8.17
CA SER A 25 -19.02 2.70 -6.75
C SER A 25 -17.63 3.09 -6.24
N GLY A 26 -16.56 2.61 -6.89
CA GLY A 26 -15.18 2.82 -6.46
C GLY A 26 -14.74 1.94 -5.29
N ALA A 27 -15.52 0.91 -4.95
CA ALA A 27 -15.15 -0.09 -3.96
C ALA A 27 -14.05 -1.03 -4.48
N MET A 28 -14.04 -1.31 -5.78
CA MET A 28 -12.94 -1.97 -6.46
C MET A 28 -11.73 -1.03 -6.57
N ARG A 29 -10.83 -1.15 -5.60
CA ARG A 29 -9.54 -0.48 -5.62
C ARG A 29 -8.42 -1.38 -5.16
N SER A 30 -7.21 -0.99 -5.48
CA SER A 30 -6.01 -1.73 -5.11
C SER A 30 -4.90 -0.78 -4.72
N VAL A 31 -4.29 -1.06 -3.56
CA VAL A 31 -3.16 -0.30 -3.03
C VAL A 31 -1.86 -1.08 -3.25
N TYR A 32 -0.85 -0.36 -3.73
CA TYR A 32 0.46 -0.88 -4.06
C TYR A 32 1.53 -0.03 -3.41
N VAL A 33 2.59 -0.67 -2.92
CA VAL A 33 3.82 0.02 -2.55
C VAL A 33 4.68 0.13 -3.80
N LEU A 34 5.14 1.34 -4.12
CA LEU A 34 6.02 1.63 -5.25
C LEU A 34 7.48 1.76 -4.83
N GLY A 35 7.74 2.17 -3.59
CA GLY A 35 9.10 2.33 -3.07
C GLY A 35 9.14 2.63 -1.58
N THR A 36 10.31 2.44 -0.98
CA THR A 36 10.61 2.77 0.42
C THR A 36 11.80 3.72 0.45
N HIS A 37 11.68 4.79 1.23
CA HIS A 37 12.64 5.86 1.35
C HIS A 37 12.97 6.09 2.84
N SER A 38 14.19 6.54 3.13
CA SER A 38 14.63 6.85 4.49
C SER A 38 14.36 8.30 4.91
N THR A 39 13.93 9.15 3.98
CA THR A 39 13.54 10.53 4.26
C THR A 39 12.22 10.88 3.58
N LEU A 40 11.44 11.75 4.23
CA LEU A 40 10.20 12.25 3.66
C LEU A 40 10.43 13.06 2.37
N GLU A 41 11.57 13.75 2.28
CA GLU A 41 11.96 14.51 1.09
C GLU A 41 12.17 13.58 -0.11
N ALA A 42 12.91 12.48 0.06
CA ALA A 42 13.14 11.49 -0.99
C ALA A 42 11.83 10.83 -1.43
N ALA A 43 10.94 10.50 -0.48
CA ALA A 43 9.62 9.96 -0.81
C ALA A 43 8.75 10.94 -1.59
N LYS A 44 8.73 12.24 -1.22
CA LYS A 44 8.00 13.27 -1.97
C LYS A 44 8.57 13.49 -3.36
N ALA A 45 9.89 13.49 -3.51
CA ALA A 45 10.55 13.63 -4.80
C ALA A 45 10.23 12.45 -5.72
N PHE A 46 10.22 11.22 -5.19
CA PHE A 46 9.83 10.04 -5.96
C PHE A 46 8.34 10.02 -6.29
N ALA A 47 7.47 10.41 -5.36
CA ALA A 47 6.02 10.42 -5.56
C ALA A 47 5.58 11.26 -6.77
N THR A 48 6.27 12.38 -7.08
CA THR A 48 5.93 13.24 -8.22
C THR A 48 6.31 12.65 -9.57
N SER A 49 7.27 11.73 -9.63
CA SER A 49 7.67 10.99 -10.84
C SER A 49 7.20 9.53 -10.85
N ALA A 50 6.51 9.06 -9.82
CA ALA A 50 6.15 7.66 -9.63
C ALA A 50 5.31 7.07 -10.76
N LEU A 51 4.43 7.87 -11.39
CA LEU A 51 3.64 7.41 -12.54
C LEU A 51 4.50 7.24 -13.81
N GLN A 52 5.58 8.00 -13.95
CA GLN A 52 6.53 7.86 -15.07
C GLN A 52 7.35 6.57 -14.95
N GLU A 53 7.68 6.14 -13.72
CA GLU A 53 8.27 4.82 -13.44
C GLU A 53 7.34 3.64 -13.83
N LEU A 54 6.05 3.94 -14.03
CA LEU A 54 5.05 3.00 -14.55
C LEU A 54 4.77 3.21 -16.05
N ASN A 55 5.59 4.01 -16.74
CA ASN A 55 5.50 4.40 -18.15
C ASN A 55 4.25 5.22 -18.50
N TYR A 56 3.69 5.96 -17.53
CA TYR A 56 2.64 6.95 -17.81
C TYR A 56 3.24 8.35 -17.91
N GLU A 57 2.81 9.09 -18.92
CA GLU A 57 3.07 10.52 -19.03
C GLU A 57 1.84 11.33 -18.58
N PRO A 58 2.01 12.58 -18.11
CA PRO A 58 0.87 13.43 -17.73
C PRO A 58 -0.22 13.55 -18.82
N ASN A 59 0.19 13.53 -20.09
CA ASN A 59 -0.73 13.62 -21.23
C ASN A 59 -1.52 12.33 -21.51
N ASP A 60 -1.20 11.22 -20.84
CA ASP A 60 -2.01 10.00 -20.90
C ASP A 60 -3.31 10.12 -20.08
N PHE A 61 -3.42 11.16 -19.24
CA PHE A 61 -4.55 11.35 -18.33
C PHE A 61 -5.47 12.49 -18.76
N ALA A 62 -6.76 12.32 -18.49
CA ALA A 62 -7.77 13.36 -18.66
C ALA A 62 -7.68 14.44 -17.57
N GLU A 63 -7.22 14.07 -16.38
CA GLU A 63 -6.89 14.98 -15.28
C GLU A 63 -5.57 14.53 -14.66
N TYR A 64 -4.64 15.44 -14.46
CA TYR A 64 -3.36 15.19 -13.80
C TYR A 64 -3.04 16.39 -12.90
N ALA A 65 -2.82 16.14 -11.61
CA ALA A 65 -2.55 17.17 -10.63
C ALA A 65 -1.47 16.69 -9.65
N VAL A 66 -0.47 17.55 -9.42
CA VAL A 66 0.55 17.35 -8.39
C VAL A 66 0.32 18.38 -7.30
N ARG A 67 0.33 17.95 -6.05
CA ARG A 67 0.10 18.84 -4.91
C ARG A 67 1.28 19.81 -4.76
N SER A 68 1.05 21.08 -5.11
CA SER A 68 2.05 22.14 -5.01
C SER A 68 1.59 23.34 -4.17
N ALA A 69 0.28 23.55 -4.00
CA ALA A 69 -0.30 24.62 -3.18
C ALA A 69 -1.80 24.34 -2.88
N GLU A 70 -2.38 25.09 -1.95
CA GLU A 70 -3.81 25.07 -1.62
C GLU A 70 -4.62 26.03 -2.53
N PRO A 71 -5.90 25.75 -2.83
CA PRO A 71 -6.73 24.65 -2.28
C PRO A 71 -6.50 23.30 -2.97
N TRP A 72 -6.31 22.24 -2.18
CA TRP A 72 -6.15 20.86 -2.64
C TRP A 72 -7.45 20.06 -2.46
N LYS A 73 -7.97 19.51 -3.55
CA LYS A 73 -9.28 18.83 -3.57
C LYS A 73 -9.23 17.29 -3.55
N HIS A 74 -8.04 16.69 -3.60
CA HIS A 74 -7.88 15.24 -3.81
C HIS A 74 -7.56 14.46 -2.52
N GLY A 75 -7.73 15.09 -1.34
CA GLY A 75 -7.50 14.48 -0.03
C GLY A 75 -6.08 14.70 0.50
N ASP A 76 -5.96 14.85 1.82
CA ASP A 76 -4.72 15.29 2.47
C ASP A 76 -3.55 14.32 2.32
N GLY A 77 -3.82 13.02 2.18
CA GLY A 77 -2.79 12.00 1.95
C GLY A 77 -2.31 11.89 0.51
N VAL A 78 -2.92 12.60 -0.44
CA VAL A 78 -2.63 12.47 -1.87
C VAL A 78 -1.64 13.56 -2.31
N LEU A 79 -0.55 13.13 -2.94
CA LEU A 79 0.47 13.99 -3.53
C LEU A 79 0.33 14.12 -5.04
N VAL A 80 -0.09 13.05 -5.72
CA VAL A 80 -0.40 13.07 -7.16
C VAL A 80 -1.76 12.43 -7.38
N PHE A 81 -2.61 13.13 -8.11
CA PHE A 81 -3.88 12.63 -8.60
C PHE A 81 -3.82 12.54 -10.12
N ALA A 82 -4.22 11.40 -10.67
CA ALA A 82 -4.40 11.25 -12.10
C ALA A 82 -5.67 10.47 -12.42
N ARG A 83 -6.39 10.85 -13.47
CA ARG A 83 -7.58 10.16 -13.96
C ARG A 83 -7.40 9.81 -15.43
N ALA A 84 -7.39 8.53 -15.74
CA ALA A 84 -7.33 8.05 -17.12
C ALA A 84 -8.65 8.35 -17.87
N PRO A 85 -8.61 8.50 -19.21
CA PRO A 85 -9.81 8.72 -20.02
C PRO A 85 -10.89 7.64 -19.84
N ALA A 86 -10.47 6.39 -19.58
CA ALA A 86 -11.37 5.27 -19.33
C ALA A 86 -12.07 5.30 -17.96
N GLY A 87 -11.68 6.21 -17.06
CA GLY A 87 -12.30 6.38 -15.75
C GLY A 87 -11.48 5.86 -14.57
N GLN A 88 -10.40 5.10 -14.81
CA GLN A 88 -9.47 4.68 -13.76
C GLN A 88 -8.82 5.88 -13.09
N VAL A 89 -8.75 5.87 -11.76
CA VAL A 89 -8.12 6.92 -10.96
C VAL A 89 -6.89 6.37 -10.25
N PHE A 90 -5.81 7.14 -10.28
CA PHE A 90 -4.52 6.85 -9.68
C PHE A 90 -4.26 7.90 -8.60
N LEU A 91 -4.06 7.46 -7.37
CA LEU A 91 -3.73 8.31 -6.24
C LEU A 91 -2.34 7.90 -5.72
N ILE A 92 -1.38 8.81 -5.77
CA ILE A 92 -0.06 8.60 -5.15
C ILE A 92 -0.04 9.26 -3.79
N GLY A 93 0.35 8.50 -2.77
CA GLY A 93 0.49 8.97 -1.39
C GLY A 93 1.81 8.53 -0.77
N ILE A 94 2.01 8.92 0.50
CA ILE A 94 3.11 8.44 1.33
C ILE A 94 2.53 7.90 2.61
N ASP A 95 2.94 6.69 2.98
CA ASP A 95 2.70 6.10 4.28
C ASP A 95 4.01 6.03 5.10
N THR A 96 3.92 5.93 6.41
CA THR A 96 5.09 5.95 7.30
C THR A 96 5.04 4.80 8.29
N THR A 97 6.13 4.03 8.38
CA THR A 97 6.28 2.99 9.41
C THR A 97 7.58 3.16 10.19
N PRO A 98 7.69 2.55 11.38
CA PRO A 98 8.99 2.33 11.99
C PRO A 98 9.91 1.49 11.09
N ASN A 99 11.22 1.73 11.20
CA ASN A 99 12.26 0.92 10.58
C ASN A 99 12.54 -0.34 11.41
N ASN A 100 11.60 -1.30 11.40
CA ASN A 100 11.67 -2.52 12.20
C ASN A 100 12.91 -3.37 11.93
N GLU A 101 13.42 -3.32 10.69
CA GLU A 101 14.55 -4.10 10.21
C GLU A 101 15.90 -3.38 10.41
N SER A 102 15.90 -2.17 10.98
CA SER A 102 17.10 -1.34 11.16
C SER A 102 17.92 -1.15 9.87
N LEU A 103 17.23 -1.00 8.74
CA LEU A 103 17.86 -0.86 7.43
C LEU A 103 18.60 0.48 7.33
N PRO A 104 19.86 0.50 6.84
CA PRO A 104 20.59 1.74 6.66
C PRO A 104 20.08 2.55 5.46
N ALA A 105 20.29 3.86 5.51
CA ALA A 105 20.01 4.79 4.42
C ALA A 105 21.26 5.07 3.56
N SER A 106 21.06 5.20 2.25
CA SER A 106 22.03 5.84 1.35
C SER A 106 22.03 7.36 1.53
N PRO A 107 23.08 8.07 1.11
CA PRO A 107 23.11 9.54 1.13
C PRO A 107 21.94 10.21 0.37
N GLU A 108 21.40 9.54 -0.65
CA GLU A 108 20.31 10.01 -1.50
C GLU A 108 18.91 9.73 -0.91
N GLY A 109 18.84 9.12 0.28
CA GLY A 109 17.57 8.80 0.94
C GLY A 109 16.95 7.47 0.51
N ALA A 110 17.69 6.60 -0.19
CA ALA A 110 17.24 5.25 -0.52
C ALA A 110 17.52 4.30 0.66
N VAL A 111 16.65 3.30 0.84
CA VAL A 111 16.88 2.23 1.82
C VAL A 111 17.85 1.21 1.23
N VAL A 112 18.90 0.86 1.97
CA VAL A 112 19.92 -0.09 1.53
C VAL A 112 19.56 -1.48 2.03
N LEU A 113 19.27 -2.39 1.09
CA LEU A 113 18.94 -3.78 1.40
C LEU A 113 20.20 -4.62 1.66
N PRO A 114 20.13 -5.63 2.54
CA PRO A 114 21.21 -6.60 2.71
C PRO A 114 21.51 -7.38 1.43
N GLN A 115 22.74 -7.90 1.31
CA GLN A 115 23.15 -8.71 0.17
C GLN A 115 22.25 -9.94 0.01
N GLY A 116 21.80 -10.18 -1.23
CA GLY A 116 20.90 -11.30 -1.57
C GLY A 116 19.42 -11.00 -1.38
N THR A 117 19.06 -9.77 -1.01
CA THR A 117 17.66 -9.30 -0.93
C THR A 117 17.45 -8.17 -1.92
N ASP A 118 16.52 -8.35 -2.85
CA ASP A 118 16.22 -7.36 -3.89
C ASP A 118 14.87 -6.64 -3.67
N LEU A 119 14.11 -7.05 -2.65
CA LEU A 119 12.79 -6.50 -2.35
C LEU A 119 12.43 -6.59 -0.87
N LEU A 120 11.49 -5.74 -0.45
CA LEU A 120 10.84 -5.83 0.85
C LEU A 120 9.47 -6.47 0.74
N HIS A 121 9.04 -7.07 1.83
CA HIS A 121 7.69 -7.59 2.05
C HIS A 121 6.93 -6.65 2.97
N TYR A 122 5.77 -6.18 2.52
CA TYR A 122 4.97 -5.20 3.23
C TYR A 122 3.71 -5.84 3.78
N VAL A 123 3.42 -5.59 5.05
CA VAL A 123 2.13 -5.93 5.66
C VAL A 123 1.20 -4.74 5.44
N LEU A 124 0.11 -4.97 4.71
CA LEU A 124 -0.92 -3.96 4.44
C LEU A 124 -2.19 -4.37 5.18
N GLN A 125 -2.74 -3.45 5.96
CA GLN A 125 -4.04 -3.58 6.59
C GLN A 125 -5.03 -2.69 5.83
N THR A 126 -6.11 -3.27 5.32
CA THR A 126 -7.20 -2.53 4.67
C THR A 126 -8.43 -2.60 5.55
N THR A 127 -8.99 -1.43 5.88
CA THR A 127 -10.24 -1.29 6.63
C THR A 127 -11.33 -0.83 5.69
N ILE A 128 -12.46 -1.52 5.65
CA ILE A 128 -13.63 -1.21 4.83
C ILE A 128 -14.81 -0.90 5.74
N ASP A 129 -15.36 0.31 5.64
CA ASP A 129 -16.47 0.78 6.46
C ASP A 129 -17.81 0.67 5.72
N TYR A 130 -18.42 -0.51 5.82
CA TYR A 130 -19.73 -0.77 5.22
C TYR A 130 -20.88 -0.02 5.91
N ASN A 131 -20.69 0.51 7.12
CA ASN A 131 -21.71 1.32 7.78
C ASN A 131 -21.76 2.72 7.23
N GLN A 132 -20.58 3.31 6.99
CA GLN A 132 -20.49 4.62 6.37
C GLN A 132 -20.90 4.54 4.90
N ASP A 133 -20.52 3.48 4.20
CA ASP A 133 -20.93 3.23 2.83
C ASP A 133 -21.04 1.74 2.51
N ARG A 134 -22.28 1.30 2.29
CA ARG A 134 -22.60 -0.10 1.97
C ARG A 134 -21.99 -0.59 0.66
N THR A 135 -21.54 0.29 -0.23
CA THR A 135 -20.82 -0.15 -1.43
C THR A 135 -19.40 -0.61 -1.13
N GLY A 136 -18.81 -0.16 0.00
CA GLY A 136 -17.43 -0.42 0.37
C GLY A 136 -16.43 0.60 -0.19
N SER A 137 -16.89 1.71 -0.76
CA SER A 137 -15.99 2.75 -1.31
C SER A 137 -15.27 3.54 -0.23
N VAL A 138 -15.83 3.59 1.00
CA VAL A 138 -15.16 4.10 2.19
C VAL A 138 -14.25 3.01 2.74
N GLN A 139 -12.99 3.08 2.35
CA GLN A 139 -11.95 2.18 2.81
C GLN A 139 -10.60 2.89 2.87
N SER A 140 -9.76 2.48 3.81
CA SER A 140 -8.38 2.93 3.96
C SER A 140 -7.43 1.73 3.94
N THR A 141 -6.20 1.95 3.48
CA THR A 141 -5.13 0.96 3.58
C THR A 141 -3.91 1.61 4.21
N GLU A 142 -3.37 0.95 5.22
CA GLU A 142 -2.18 1.36 5.96
C GLU A 142 -1.13 0.27 5.84
N ILE A 143 0.15 0.66 5.81
CA ILE A 143 1.30 -0.23 5.87
C ILE A 143 1.67 -0.36 7.33
N GLU A 144 1.60 -1.58 7.84
CA GLU A 144 1.85 -1.89 9.25
C GLU A 144 3.34 -2.21 9.50
N GLY A 145 4.04 -2.60 8.43
CA GLY A 145 5.47 -2.83 8.49
C GLY A 145 6.06 -3.26 7.16
N SER A 146 7.39 -3.16 7.08
CA SER A 146 8.20 -3.65 5.96
C SER A 146 9.31 -4.57 6.49
N TYR A 147 9.51 -5.70 5.81
CA TYR A 147 10.35 -6.81 6.29
C TYR A 147 11.25 -7.31 5.17
N ILE A 148 12.45 -7.76 5.53
CA ILE A 148 13.40 -8.36 4.57
C ILE A 148 12.90 -9.74 4.13
N HIS A 149 12.37 -10.55 5.05
CA HIS A 149 11.96 -11.91 4.76
C HIS A 149 10.43 -12.05 4.74
N ARG A 150 9.92 -12.79 3.73
CA ARG A 150 8.50 -13.09 3.62
C ARG A 150 7.94 -13.76 4.87
N ALA A 151 8.70 -14.69 5.47
CA ALA A 151 8.26 -15.41 6.67
C ALA A 151 7.98 -14.45 7.85
N ASP A 152 8.82 -13.43 8.02
CA ASP A 152 8.67 -12.44 9.09
C ASP A 152 7.47 -11.53 8.83
N ALA A 153 7.28 -11.07 7.60
CA ALA A 153 6.08 -10.33 7.20
C ALA A 153 4.80 -11.15 7.43
N TRP A 154 4.83 -12.44 7.13
CA TRP A 154 3.69 -13.33 7.38
C TRP A 154 3.42 -13.53 8.87
N ALA A 155 4.48 -13.70 9.68
CA ALA A 155 4.35 -13.82 11.12
C ALA A 155 3.81 -12.53 11.76
N ALA A 156 4.24 -11.36 11.27
CA ALA A 156 3.74 -10.07 11.69
C ALA A 156 2.28 -9.85 11.26
N ALA A 157 1.93 -10.17 10.01
CA ALA A 157 0.57 -10.07 9.49
C ALA A 157 -0.45 -10.87 10.32
N ARG A 158 -0.07 -12.08 10.78
CA ARG A 158 -0.92 -12.90 11.67
C ARG A 158 -1.15 -12.28 13.06
N LYS A 159 -0.30 -11.35 13.48
CA LYS A 159 -0.37 -10.65 14.77
C LYS A 159 -0.81 -9.19 14.62
N CYS A 160 -1.13 -8.76 13.41
CA CYS A 160 -1.46 -7.39 13.08
C CYS A 160 -2.75 -6.92 13.77
N LEU A 161 -3.70 -7.84 13.91
CA LEU A 161 -5.01 -7.61 14.50
C LEU A 161 -5.12 -8.41 15.79
N ASP A 162 -5.77 -7.81 16.80
CA ASP A 162 -6.11 -8.48 18.06
C ASP A 162 -7.46 -9.22 17.89
N PRO A 163 -7.48 -10.58 17.87
CA PRO A 163 -8.69 -11.34 17.61
C PRO A 163 -9.83 -11.06 18.59
N GLU A 164 -9.53 -10.63 19.82
CA GLU A 164 -10.53 -10.32 20.84
C GLU A 164 -11.40 -9.10 20.50
N GLN A 165 -10.99 -8.31 19.50
CA GLN A 165 -11.71 -7.11 19.04
C GLN A 165 -12.75 -7.41 17.94
N PHE A 166 -12.84 -8.66 17.48
CA PHE A 166 -13.61 -9.03 16.31
C PHE A 166 -14.66 -10.11 16.60
N VAL A 167 -15.79 -10.03 15.91
CA VAL A 167 -16.84 -11.06 15.96
C VAL A 167 -16.55 -12.22 15.02
N GLU A 168 -15.74 -11.97 13.99
CA GLU A 168 -15.26 -12.93 13.02
C GLU A 168 -13.77 -12.67 12.80
N TYR A 169 -12.95 -13.71 12.87
CA TYR A 169 -11.51 -13.61 12.70
C TYR A 169 -10.98 -14.88 12.04
N ASP A 170 -10.70 -14.77 10.74
CA ASP A 170 -10.22 -15.86 9.90
C ASP A 170 -8.75 -15.69 9.57
N VAL A 171 -7.98 -16.77 9.69
CA VAL A 171 -6.56 -16.82 9.32
C VAL A 171 -6.35 -17.90 8.29
N ARG A 172 -5.62 -17.58 7.21
CA ARG A 172 -5.46 -18.43 6.02
C ARG A 172 -5.10 -19.89 6.31
N ASP A 173 -4.12 -20.09 7.19
CA ASP A 173 -3.55 -21.41 7.46
C ASP A 173 -4.16 -22.05 8.71
N SER A 174 -5.33 -21.59 9.16
CA SER A 174 -6.10 -22.25 10.21
C SER A 174 -6.71 -23.55 9.70
N GLU A 175 -7.00 -24.49 10.60
CA GLU A 175 -7.69 -25.74 10.23
C GLU A 175 -9.08 -25.48 9.64
N GLU A 176 -9.75 -24.41 10.09
CA GLU A 176 -11.08 -24.01 9.64
C GLU A 176 -11.09 -23.49 8.20
N MET A 177 -10.03 -22.81 7.78
CA MET A 177 -9.90 -22.22 6.44
C MET A 177 -9.13 -23.08 5.45
N ALA A 178 -8.64 -24.25 5.88
CA ALA A 178 -7.85 -25.15 5.06
C ALA A 178 -8.60 -25.56 3.77
N GLY A 179 -8.07 -25.14 2.62
CA GLY A 179 -8.64 -25.43 1.30
C GLY A 179 -9.88 -24.60 0.92
N GLN A 180 -10.28 -23.62 1.72
CA GLN A 180 -11.49 -22.83 1.52
C GLN A 180 -11.26 -21.31 1.51
N TRP A 181 -10.00 -20.85 1.55
CA TRP A 181 -9.65 -19.43 1.65
C TRP A 181 -10.14 -18.57 0.46
N PRO A 182 -11.12 -17.65 0.66
CA PRO A 182 -11.73 -16.90 -0.44
C PRO A 182 -11.07 -15.54 -0.70
N PHE A 183 -10.22 -15.04 0.20
CA PHE A 183 -9.77 -13.64 0.19
C PHE A 183 -8.56 -13.35 -0.71
N GLY A 184 -7.99 -14.39 -1.34
CA GLY A 184 -6.86 -14.28 -2.27
C GLY A 184 -5.52 -14.72 -1.68
N GLU A 185 -4.53 -14.96 -2.55
CA GLU A 185 -3.26 -15.63 -2.22
C GLU A 185 -2.33 -14.85 -1.29
N ASP A 186 -2.44 -13.52 -1.33
CA ASP A 186 -1.58 -12.64 -0.54
C ASP A 186 -2.23 -12.24 0.80
N VAL A 187 -3.49 -12.61 1.04
CA VAL A 187 -4.21 -12.31 2.29
C VAL A 187 -3.89 -13.36 3.34
N VAL A 188 -3.53 -12.87 4.52
CA VAL A 188 -3.11 -13.66 5.69
C VAL A 188 -4.24 -13.77 6.71
N ALA A 189 -4.96 -12.66 6.95
CA ALA A 189 -6.08 -12.60 7.88
C ALA A 189 -7.21 -11.74 7.33
N HIS A 190 -8.45 -12.12 7.66
CA HIS A 190 -9.66 -11.32 7.46
C HIS A 190 -10.40 -11.28 8.79
N ALA A 191 -10.96 -10.12 9.13
CA ALA A 191 -11.70 -9.96 10.38
C ALA A 191 -12.89 -9.01 10.19
N VAL A 192 -13.92 -9.19 11.01
CA VAL A 192 -15.11 -8.35 11.04
C VAL A 192 -15.34 -7.87 12.47
N ALA A 193 -15.40 -6.55 12.66
CA ALA A 193 -15.69 -5.96 13.97
C ALA A 193 -17.19 -6.06 14.28
N GLU A 194 -17.58 -5.88 15.55
CA GLU A 194 -19.01 -5.80 15.94
C GLU A 194 -19.79 -4.73 15.16
N THR A 195 -19.08 -3.67 14.75
CA THR A 195 -19.66 -2.61 13.92
C THR A 195 -19.99 -3.11 12.51
N GLY A 196 -19.41 -4.21 12.04
CA GLY A 196 -19.50 -4.66 10.64
C GLY A 196 -18.39 -4.10 9.74
N GLN A 197 -17.46 -3.32 10.30
CA GLN A 197 -16.23 -2.94 9.60
C GLN A 197 -15.40 -4.19 9.31
N ASN A 198 -14.93 -4.28 8.07
CA ASN A 198 -14.11 -5.39 7.60
C ASN A 198 -12.64 -4.98 7.59
N TYR A 199 -11.77 -5.91 8.01
CA TYR A 199 -10.33 -5.73 8.06
C TYR A 199 -9.67 -6.84 7.25
N ILE A 200 -8.76 -6.48 6.36
CA ILE A 200 -8.04 -7.41 5.49
C ILE A 200 -6.54 -7.16 5.68
N VAL A 201 -5.80 -8.17 6.11
CA VAL A 201 -4.34 -8.10 6.27
C VAL A 201 -3.67 -8.92 5.19
N ALA A 202 -2.82 -8.29 4.38
CA ALA A 202 -2.14 -8.91 3.25
C ALA A 202 -0.63 -8.65 3.24
N VAL A 203 0.14 -9.57 2.68
CA VAL A 203 1.59 -9.41 2.47
C VAL A 203 1.89 -9.18 0.99
N ARG A 204 2.40 -7.99 0.64
CA ARG A 204 2.67 -7.57 -0.76
C ARG A 204 4.14 -7.22 -0.99
N THR A 205 4.52 -7.09 -2.26
CA THR A 205 5.88 -6.69 -2.70
C THR A 205 5.80 -5.70 -3.86
N VAL A 206 6.79 -4.80 -4.00
CA VAL A 206 6.84 -3.77 -5.06
C VAL A 206 6.80 -4.34 -6.50
N PRO A 207 7.55 -5.39 -6.89
CA PRO A 207 7.54 -5.85 -8.29
C PRO A 207 6.17 -6.35 -8.78
N GLY A 208 5.31 -6.80 -7.86
CA GLY A 208 3.92 -7.16 -8.17
C GLY A 208 3.08 -5.97 -8.63
N ALA A 209 3.37 -4.76 -8.14
CA ALA A 209 2.69 -3.53 -8.53
C ALA A 209 3.05 -3.10 -9.96
N HIS A 210 4.34 -2.99 -10.26
CA HIS A 210 4.83 -2.56 -11.58
C HIS A 210 4.35 -3.51 -12.70
N LYS A 211 4.36 -4.83 -12.47
CA LYS A 211 3.88 -5.80 -13.46
C LYS A 211 2.37 -5.73 -13.72
N ARG A 212 1.57 -5.38 -12.71
CA ARG A 212 0.10 -5.36 -12.83
C ARG A 212 -0.41 -4.07 -13.48
N HIS A 213 0.22 -2.93 -13.19
CA HIS A 213 -0.30 -1.61 -13.56
C HIS A 213 0.59 -0.76 -14.46
N GLY A 214 1.82 -1.20 -14.73
CA GLY A 214 2.64 -0.54 -15.74
C GLY A 214 1.90 -0.50 -17.08
N LYS A 215 1.94 0.66 -17.74
CA LYS A 215 1.35 0.82 -19.08
C LYS A 215 1.94 -0.26 -19.99
N LYS A 216 1.07 -1.11 -20.54
CA LYS A 216 1.48 -2.08 -21.57
C LYS A 216 1.70 -1.31 -22.86
N GLY A 217 2.93 -1.37 -23.38
CA GLY A 217 3.31 -0.76 -24.66
C GLY A 217 2.59 -1.40 -25.85
#